data_AF-A0A1C7MKT8-F1
#
_entry.id   AF-A0A1C7MKT8-F1
#
_cell.length_a   1.000
_cell.length_b   1.000
_cell.length_c   1.000
_cell.angle_alpha   90.00
_cell.angle_beta   90.00
_cell.angle_gamma   90.00
#
_symmetry.space_group_name_H-M   'P 1'
#
loop_
_entity.id
_entity.type
_entity.pdbx_description
1 polymer ?
#
loop_
_entity_poly.entity_id
_entity_poly.type
_entity_poly.pdbx_seq_one_letter_code
_entity_poly.pdbx_strand_id
1 'polypeptide(L)'
;MSAEYTETTLAQIRDLIARLQSPVPDLPTLQQLLAAPLGSIGLLQPRFRKYNVSPLDGFSIPRHMPPLQRALLEHIIPTWHLVLVQEDSYGLVEQYFCPDAMSFTSPAAGQVAVYAYSTILSLPLRDYSVRLLAKLCKAYPIDVLHSVVFSSHSKGASSGKNVVTWEDCVRNVVAVPAKVANATEGKRDIPPELEHGTYFNNVSVRCECLISSLSASRSRENISSITYLLAKLVNLGVFSPFRQSSRSQPSFFAASLPTIGARLSSSDSTSYSAIWSDILTSLPSSLALRSVLTSLFSSLTDIPIALDPTNHTRALVKREALLLRQLLGRLEKGRGEVSESFSAVALGREWSEGHARIFVCWAAGAEKDKTDEQALKILLSDVVDMWTNPDHVRHSLLSRHHYLTALLLLTLSSFRGTHINTAPVYDLALTPSFISAISTYISHLDASVRRCGMLVAEEVARGAGKNLDFGDWEGTSKVKLGVGN
;
A
#
# COMPACT_ATOMS: atom_id res chain seq x y z
N MET A 1 -15.04 -43.87 -27.66
CA MET A 1 -16.11 -43.50 -26.71
C MET A 1 -15.82 -42.24 -25.89
N SER A 2 -14.62 -42.00 -25.31
CA SER A 2 -14.40 -40.75 -24.54
C SER A 2 -14.25 -39.49 -25.41
N ALA A 3 -13.61 -39.59 -26.58
CA ALA A 3 -13.38 -38.44 -27.47
C ALA A 3 -14.70 -37.90 -28.07
N GLU A 4 -15.57 -38.77 -28.58
CA GLU A 4 -16.89 -38.39 -29.13
C GLU A 4 -17.81 -37.79 -28.07
N TYR A 5 -17.74 -38.27 -26.82
CA TYR A 5 -18.50 -37.70 -25.70
C TYR A 5 -17.99 -36.30 -25.30
N THR A 6 -16.66 -36.08 -25.32
CA THR A 6 -16.10 -34.74 -25.11
C THR A 6 -16.40 -33.77 -26.25
N GLU A 7 -16.51 -34.26 -27.49
CA GLU A 7 -16.81 -33.44 -28.65
C GLU A 7 -18.28 -33.02 -28.69
N THR A 8 -19.19 -33.93 -28.36
CA THR A 8 -20.63 -33.65 -28.26
C THR A 8 -20.96 -32.66 -27.14
N THR A 9 -20.35 -32.79 -25.96
CA THR A 9 -20.54 -31.82 -24.86
C THR A 9 -20.01 -30.42 -25.21
N LEU A 10 -18.85 -30.32 -25.88
CA LEU A 10 -18.34 -29.05 -26.37
C LEU A 10 -19.24 -28.42 -27.44
N ALA A 11 -19.82 -29.23 -28.33
CA ALA A 11 -20.76 -28.76 -29.34
C ALA A 11 -22.04 -28.19 -28.71
N GLN A 12 -22.59 -28.84 -27.68
CA GLN A 12 -23.75 -28.35 -26.95
C GLN A 12 -23.51 -26.97 -26.30
N ILE A 13 -22.35 -26.77 -25.67
CA ILE A 13 -22.02 -25.50 -25.03
C ILE A 13 -21.83 -24.38 -26.07
N ARG A 14 -21.22 -24.70 -27.22
CA ARG A 14 -21.09 -23.75 -28.33
C ARG A 14 -22.44 -23.38 -28.93
N ASP A 15 -23.34 -24.34 -29.13
CA ASP A 15 -24.71 -24.08 -29.60
C ASP A 15 -25.47 -23.17 -28.62
N LEU A 16 -25.35 -23.42 -27.31
CA LEU A 16 -25.95 -22.56 -26.29
C LEU A 16 -25.44 -21.12 -26.36
N ILE A 17 -24.12 -20.92 -26.50
CA ILE A 17 -23.53 -19.58 -26.65
C ILE A 17 -24.06 -18.91 -27.92
N ALA A 18 -24.11 -19.64 -29.04
CA ALA A 18 -24.65 -19.13 -30.30
C ALA A 18 -26.13 -18.73 -30.19
N ARG A 19 -26.94 -19.50 -29.45
CA ARG A 19 -28.35 -19.16 -29.17
C ARG A 19 -28.51 -17.92 -28.29
N LEU A 20 -27.59 -17.67 -27.36
CA LEU A 20 -27.61 -16.43 -26.57
C LEU A 20 -27.15 -15.21 -27.37
N GLN A 21 -26.44 -15.42 -28.48
CA GLN A 21 -26.03 -14.37 -29.41
C GLN A 21 -27.09 -14.07 -30.48
N SER A 22 -28.04 -14.98 -30.70
CA SER A 22 -29.18 -14.78 -31.60
C SER A 22 -30.42 -14.28 -30.85
N PRO A 23 -31.43 -13.74 -31.56
CA PRO A 23 -32.69 -13.34 -30.93
C PRO A 23 -33.38 -14.53 -30.25
N VAL A 24 -33.57 -14.43 -28.93
CA VAL A 24 -34.30 -15.43 -28.14
C VAL A 24 -35.81 -15.17 -28.29
N PRO A 25 -36.65 -16.20 -28.50
CA PRO A 25 -38.06 -15.99 -28.82
C PRO A 25 -38.92 -15.56 -27.62
N ASP A 26 -38.62 -16.05 -26.41
CA ASP A 26 -39.44 -15.86 -25.23
C ASP A 26 -38.63 -15.99 -23.92
N LEU A 27 -39.21 -15.48 -22.82
CA LEU A 27 -38.58 -15.47 -21.50
C LEU A 27 -38.32 -16.88 -20.92
N PRO A 28 -39.25 -17.85 -20.97
CA PRO A 28 -38.97 -19.23 -20.57
C PRO A 28 -37.76 -19.83 -21.26
N THR A 29 -37.63 -19.66 -22.59
CA THR A 29 -36.48 -20.12 -23.36
C THR A 29 -35.19 -19.46 -22.87
N LEU A 30 -35.21 -18.14 -22.63
CA LEU A 30 -34.06 -17.44 -22.04
C LEU A 30 -33.68 -18.01 -20.66
N GLN A 31 -34.66 -18.19 -19.78
CA GLN A 31 -34.43 -18.72 -18.43
C GLN A 31 -33.82 -20.13 -18.47
N GLN A 32 -34.24 -20.98 -19.41
CA GLN A 32 -33.65 -22.31 -19.61
C GLN A 32 -32.19 -22.23 -20.08
N LEU A 33 -31.91 -21.38 -21.08
CA LEU A 33 -30.54 -21.16 -21.59
C LEU A 33 -29.61 -20.62 -20.51
N LEU A 34 -30.11 -19.76 -19.60
CA LEU A 34 -29.34 -19.21 -18.48
C LEU A 34 -29.22 -20.17 -17.30
N ALA A 35 -30.20 -21.04 -17.05
CA ALA A 35 -30.18 -21.93 -15.90
C ALA A 35 -29.18 -23.08 -16.08
N ALA A 36 -29.04 -23.61 -17.30
CA ALA A 36 -28.25 -24.82 -17.56
C ALA A 36 -26.74 -24.65 -17.23
N PRO A 37 -26.04 -23.58 -17.66
CA PRO A 37 -24.64 -23.38 -17.27
C PRO A 37 -24.47 -23.15 -15.77
N LEU A 38 -25.32 -22.34 -15.13
CA LEU A 38 -25.27 -22.11 -13.69
C LEU A 38 -25.53 -23.39 -12.89
N GLY A 39 -26.42 -24.25 -13.38
CA GLY A 39 -26.71 -25.55 -12.78
C GLY A 39 -25.48 -26.46 -12.80
N SER A 40 -24.78 -26.51 -13.93
CA SER A 40 -23.58 -27.35 -14.11
C SER A 40 -22.41 -26.99 -13.18
N ILE A 41 -22.33 -25.73 -12.75
CA ILE A 41 -21.28 -25.22 -11.84
C ILE A 41 -21.77 -25.02 -10.40
N GLY A 42 -23.02 -25.42 -10.11
CA GLY A 42 -23.60 -25.32 -8.76
C GLY A 42 -23.89 -23.89 -8.30
N LEU A 43 -24.01 -22.92 -9.21
CA LEU A 43 -24.34 -21.52 -8.91
C LEU A 43 -25.81 -21.17 -9.22
N LEU A 44 -26.64 -22.16 -9.55
CA LEU A 44 -28.06 -21.94 -9.81
C LEU A 44 -28.84 -21.80 -8.50
N GLN A 45 -29.41 -20.61 -8.28
CA GLN A 45 -30.25 -20.35 -7.11
C GLN A 45 -31.45 -21.32 -7.05
N PRO A 46 -31.89 -21.75 -5.84
CA PRO A 46 -32.97 -22.72 -5.68
C PRO A 46 -34.26 -22.35 -6.44
N ARG A 47 -34.64 -21.07 -6.46
CA ARG A 47 -35.85 -20.57 -7.14
C ARG A 47 -35.86 -20.79 -8.66
N PHE A 48 -34.68 -20.93 -9.28
CA PHE A 48 -34.54 -21.09 -10.72
C PHE A 48 -34.28 -22.53 -11.18
N ARG A 49 -34.23 -23.51 -10.25
CA ARG A 49 -33.99 -24.93 -10.58
C ARG A 49 -35.02 -25.51 -11.54
N LYS A 50 -36.27 -25.02 -11.49
CA LYS A 50 -37.35 -25.41 -12.43
C LYS A 50 -37.02 -25.14 -13.90
N TYR A 51 -36.09 -24.23 -14.18
CA TYR A 51 -35.69 -23.87 -15.54
C TYR A 51 -34.48 -24.68 -16.03
N ASN A 52 -33.82 -25.45 -15.16
CA ASN A 52 -32.70 -26.32 -15.55
C ASN A 52 -33.21 -27.65 -16.14
N VAL A 53 -33.89 -27.58 -17.28
CA VAL A 53 -34.51 -28.72 -17.95
C VAL A 53 -33.50 -29.58 -18.73
N SER A 54 -32.38 -28.98 -19.14
CA SER A 54 -31.33 -29.62 -19.93
C SER A 54 -29.96 -29.33 -19.31
N PRO A 55 -29.59 -30.02 -18.22
CA PRO A 55 -28.31 -29.80 -17.55
C PRO A 55 -27.13 -30.08 -18.49
N LEU A 56 -26.08 -29.27 -18.36
CA LEU A 56 -24.86 -29.43 -19.16
C LEU A 56 -23.83 -30.30 -18.42
N ASP A 57 -23.26 -31.25 -19.15
CA ASP A 57 -22.10 -32.03 -18.69
C ASP A 57 -20.79 -31.44 -19.23
N GLY A 58 -19.71 -31.54 -18.46
CA GLY A 58 -18.37 -31.14 -18.93
C GLY A 58 -18.11 -29.63 -19.00
N PHE A 59 -18.89 -28.81 -18.29
CA PHE A 59 -18.71 -27.36 -18.30
C PHE A 59 -17.38 -26.92 -17.64
N SER A 60 -16.53 -26.21 -18.38
CA SER A 60 -15.28 -25.64 -17.90
C SER A 60 -15.38 -24.12 -17.75
N ILE A 61 -15.35 -23.63 -16.50
CA ILE A 61 -15.42 -22.19 -16.20
C ILE A 61 -14.37 -21.39 -16.99
N PRO A 62 -13.07 -21.77 -17.01
CA PRO A 62 -12.05 -21.02 -17.76
C PRO A 62 -12.30 -20.89 -19.26
N ARG A 63 -12.94 -21.90 -19.87
CA ARG A 63 -13.14 -21.95 -21.32
C ARG A 63 -14.47 -21.32 -21.74
N HIS A 64 -15.52 -21.52 -20.95
CA HIS A 64 -16.89 -21.26 -21.37
C HIS A 64 -17.51 -20.03 -20.68
N MET A 65 -17.03 -19.64 -19.50
CA MET A 65 -17.59 -18.51 -18.77
C MET A 65 -17.35 -17.15 -19.48
N PRO A 66 -16.13 -16.82 -19.96
CA PRO A 66 -15.90 -15.56 -20.66
C PRO A 66 -16.79 -15.32 -21.90
N PRO A 67 -16.95 -16.26 -22.84
CA PRO A 67 -17.84 -16.04 -24.00
C PRO A 67 -19.31 -15.95 -23.59
N LEU A 68 -19.75 -16.66 -22.54
CA LEU A 68 -21.11 -16.51 -22.00
C LEU A 68 -21.32 -15.12 -21.42
N GLN A 69 -20.45 -14.66 -20.53
CA GLN A 69 -20.50 -13.31 -19.96
C GLN A 69 -20.53 -12.24 -21.05
N ARG A 70 -19.75 -12.40 -22.13
CA ARG A 70 -19.78 -11.49 -23.28
C ARG A 70 -21.13 -11.52 -23.98
N ALA A 71 -21.67 -12.70 -24.30
CA ALA A 71 -22.98 -12.83 -24.93
C ALA A 71 -24.08 -12.15 -24.09
N LEU A 72 -24.01 -12.29 -22.76
CA LEU A 72 -24.94 -11.62 -21.85
C LEU A 72 -24.82 -10.09 -21.90
N LEU A 73 -23.61 -9.55 -21.89
CA LEU A 73 -23.38 -8.11 -21.93
C LEU A 73 -23.76 -7.49 -23.28
N GLU A 74 -23.56 -8.19 -24.39
CA GLU A 74 -23.75 -7.63 -25.74
C GLU A 74 -25.16 -7.86 -26.30
N HIS A 75 -25.78 -9.01 -26.02
CA HIS A 75 -27.03 -9.42 -26.69
C HIS A 75 -28.22 -9.56 -25.73
N ILE A 76 -28.01 -10.14 -24.54
CA ILE A 76 -29.11 -10.42 -23.62
C ILE A 76 -29.50 -9.20 -22.80
N ILE A 77 -28.58 -8.64 -22.01
CA ILE A 77 -28.90 -7.52 -21.11
C ILE A 77 -29.51 -6.32 -21.86
N PRO A 78 -28.97 -5.87 -23.01
CA PRO A 78 -29.55 -4.74 -23.73
C PRO A 78 -31.00 -4.94 -24.14
N THR A 79 -31.40 -6.17 -24.45
CA THR A 79 -32.74 -6.50 -24.96
C THR A 79 -33.71 -6.90 -23.85
N TRP A 80 -33.22 -7.66 -22.87
CA TRP A 80 -34.06 -8.36 -21.88
C TRP A 80 -34.05 -7.73 -20.48
N HIS A 81 -33.24 -6.70 -20.23
CA HIS A 81 -33.07 -6.15 -18.87
C HIS A 81 -34.40 -5.78 -18.20
N LEU A 82 -35.28 -5.05 -18.89
CA LEU A 82 -36.55 -4.59 -18.32
C LEU A 82 -37.46 -5.77 -17.97
N VAL A 83 -37.59 -6.74 -18.88
CA VAL A 83 -38.41 -7.95 -18.68
C VAL A 83 -37.87 -8.78 -17.51
N LEU A 84 -36.55 -8.99 -17.45
CA LEU A 84 -35.92 -9.76 -16.38
C LEU A 84 -36.08 -9.09 -15.00
N VAL A 85 -36.11 -7.76 -14.93
CA VAL A 85 -36.35 -7.03 -13.68
C VAL A 85 -37.82 -7.10 -13.28
N GLN A 86 -38.75 -6.92 -14.22
CA GLN A 86 -40.20 -7.02 -13.96
C GLN A 86 -40.59 -8.41 -13.45
N GLU A 87 -39.97 -9.46 -13.98
CA GLU A 87 -40.26 -10.87 -13.64
C GLU A 87 -39.34 -11.42 -12.53
N ASP A 88 -38.67 -10.56 -11.75
CA ASP A 88 -37.74 -10.91 -10.65
C ASP A 88 -36.71 -12.02 -11.02
N SER A 89 -36.31 -12.04 -12.29
CA SER A 89 -35.45 -13.06 -12.89
C SER A 89 -34.04 -12.53 -13.19
N TYR A 90 -33.79 -11.24 -13.00
CA TYR A 90 -32.49 -10.61 -13.25
C TYR A 90 -31.36 -11.25 -12.41
N GLY A 91 -31.71 -11.81 -11.24
CA GLY A 91 -30.77 -12.57 -10.41
C GLY A 91 -30.05 -13.72 -11.15
N LEU A 92 -30.67 -14.32 -12.18
CA LEU A 92 -30.01 -15.30 -13.05
C LEU A 92 -28.81 -14.70 -13.77
N VAL A 93 -28.97 -13.51 -14.35
CA VAL A 93 -27.90 -12.81 -15.04
C VAL A 93 -26.82 -12.38 -14.05
N GLU A 94 -27.20 -11.90 -12.87
CA GLU A 94 -26.24 -11.46 -11.86
C GLU A 94 -25.29 -12.58 -11.42
N GLN A 95 -25.75 -13.83 -11.33
CA GLN A 95 -24.89 -14.97 -10.97
C GLN A 95 -23.73 -15.21 -11.96
N TYR A 96 -23.85 -14.76 -13.22
CA TYR A 96 -22.76 -14.87 -14.19
C TYR A 96 -21.64 -13.85 -13.96
N PHE A 97 -21.87 -12.81 -13.14
CA PHE A 97 -20.91 -11.74 -12.91
C PHE A 97 -20.53 -11.61 -11.44
N CYS A 98 -21.52 -11.60 -10.56
CA CYS A 98 -21.37 -11.47 -9.12
C CYS A 98 -22.24 -12.54 -8.44
N PRO A 99 -21.74 -13.78 -8.30
CA PRO A 99 -22.46 -14.84 -7.61
C PRO A 99 -22.79 -14.45 -6.17
N ASP A 100 -23.95 -14.89 -5.68
CA ASP A 100 -24.51 -14.41 -4.40
C ASP A 100 -23.78 -14.92 -3.15
N ALA A 101 -24.15 -14.38 -2.00
CA ALA A 101 -23.57 -14.72 -0.70
C ALA A 101 -23.75 -16.19 -0.31
N MET A 102 -24.84 -16.85 -0.76
CA MET A 102 -25.04 -18.29 -0.52
C MET A 102 -24.03 -19.14 -1.30
N SER A 103 -23.60 -18.64 -2.46
CA SER A 103 -22.66 -19.31 -3.34
C SER A 103 -21.21 -18.88 -3.12
N PHE A 104 -20.96 -17.85 -2.32
CA PHE A 104 -19.64 -17.26 -2.09
C PHE A 104 -18.59 -18.25 -1.55
N THR A 105 -19.04 -19.30 -0.84
CA THR A 105 -18.16 -20.36 -0.35
C THR A 105 -17.77 -21.37 -1.43
N SER A 106 -18.41 -21.33 -2.60
CA SER A 106 -18.10 -22.22 -3.72
C SER A 106 -16.86 -21.72 -4.48
N PRO A 107 -15.85 -22.59 -4.74
CA PRO A 107 -14.72 -22.23 -5.59
C PRO A 107 -15.13 -21.75 -7.00
N ALA A 108 -16.27 -22.24 -7.50
CA ALA A 108 -16.82 -21.83 -8.78
C ALA A 108 -17.21 -20.34 -8.78
N ALA A 109 -17.80 -19.85 -7.69
CA ALA A 109 -18.24 -18.46 -7.59
C ALA A 109 -17.07 -17.48 -7.74
N GLY A 110 -15.97 -17.77 -7.03
CA GLY A 110 -14.74 -17.01 -7.15
C GLY A 110 -14.18 -17.00 -8.57
N GLN A 111 -14.12 -18.17 -9.23
CA GLN A 111 -13.60 -18.25 -10.60
C GLN A 111 -14.47 -17.44 -11.58
N VAL A 112 -15.79 -17.50 -11.44
CA VAL A 112 -16.71 -16.69 -12.24
C VAL A 112 -16.45 -15.20 -12.05
N ALA A 113 -16.24 -14.75 -10.81
CA ALA A 113 -15.94 -13.36 -10.48
C ALA A 113 -14.60 -12.89 -11.10
N VAL A 114 -13.55 -13.71 -11.07
CA VAL A 114 -12.25 -13.40 -11.72
C VAL A 114 -12.44 -13.15 -13.23
N TYR A 115 -13.20 -14.02 -13.92
CA TYR A 115 -13.49 -13.82 -15.34
C TYR A 115 -14.43 -12.63 -15.58
N ALA A 116 -15.37 -12.36 -14.68
CA ALA A 116 -16.30 -11.24 -14.80
C ALA A 116 -15.56 -9.89 -14.86
N TYR A 117 -14.54 -9.68 -14.02
CA TYR A 117 -13.68 -8.50 -14.10
C TYR A 117 -13.09 -8.31 -15.49
N SER A 118 -12.47 -9.36 -16.04
CA SER A 118 -11.85 -9.30 -17.36
C SER A 118 -12.88 -9.05 -18.46
N THR A 119 -14.00 -9.76 -18.45
CA THR A 119 -15.00 -9.68 -19.50
C THR A 119 -15.67 -8.31 -19.52
N ILE A 120 -16.09 -7.80 -18.36
CA ILE A 120 -16.75 -6.49 -18.27
C ILE A 120 -15.81 -5.37 -18.75
N LEU A 121 -14.55 -5.38 -18.31
CA LEU A 121 -13.57 -4.32 -18.65
C LEU A 121 -13.04 -4.41 -20.10
N SER A 122 -13.24 -5.56 -20.76
CA SER A 122 -12.87 -5.76 -22.17
C SER A 122 -13.86 -5.14 -23.16
N LEU A 123 -15.07 -4.81 -22.71
CA LEU A 123 -16.13 -4.24 -23.55
C LEU A 123 -16.34 -2.74 -23.23
N PRO A 124 -16.95 -1.97 -24.15
CA PRO A 124 -17.42 -0.62 -23.83
C PRO A 124 -18.38 -0.65 -22.64
N LEU A 125 -18.06 0.07 -21.57
CA LEU A 125 -18.88 0.07 -20.37
C LEU A 125 -20.18 0.82 -20.61
N ARG A 126 -21.30 0.17 -20.28
CA ARG A 126 -22.63 0.76 -20.24
C ARG A 126 -23.13 0.82 -18.78
N ASP A 127 -24.28 1.43 -18.53
CA ASP A 127 -24.80 1.62 -17.17
C ASP A 127 -24.96 0.32 -16.39
N TYR A 128 -25.44 -0.75 -17.03
CA TYR A 128 -25.54 -2.06 -16.39
C TYR A 128 -24.17 -2.65 -16.07
N SER A 129 -23.16 -2.45 -16.92
CA SER A 129 -21.79 -2.90 -16.68
C SER A 129 -21.18 -2.19 -15.46
N VAL A 130 -21.42 -0.88 -15.32
CA VAL A 130 -20.98 -0.10 -14.16
C VAL A 130 -21.66 -0.58 -12.88
N ARG A 131 -22.98 -0.85 -12.91
CA ARG A 131 -23.70 -1.42 -11.76
C ARG A 131 -23.19 -2.81 -11.36
N LEU A 132 -22.93 -3.67 -12.35
CA LEU A 132 -22.34 -4.99 -12.12
C LEU A 132 -20.94 -4.88 -11.51
N LEU A 133 -20.09 -3.97 -12.02
CA LEU A 133 -18.77 -3.71 -11.44
C LEU A 133 -18.85 -3.21 -9.99
N ALA A 134 -19.78 -2.31 -9.68
CA ALA A 134 -19.96 -1.82 -8.31
C ALA A 134 -20.28 -2.97 -7.33
N LYS A 135 -21.21 -3.85 -7.72
CA LYS A 135 -21.54 -5.06 -6.94
C LYS A 135 -20.35 -6.01 -6.84
N LEU A 136 -19.66 -6.25 -7.96
CA LEU A 136 -18.52 -7.15 -8.04
C LEU A 136 -17.37 -6.70 -7.13
N CYS A 137 -17.02 -5.42 -7.14
CA CYS A 137 -15.94 -4.86 -6.31
C CYS A 137 -16.23 -4.91 -4.82
N LYS A 138 -17.51 -4.86 -4.44
CA LYS A 138 -17.93 -5.00 -3.05
C LYS A 138 -17.90 -6.46 -2.59
N ALA A 139 -18.36 -7.39 -3.43
CA ALA A 139 -18.48 -8.80 -3.06
C ALA A 139 -17.16 -9.59 -3.21
N TYR A 140 -16.37 -9.30 -4.25
CA TYR A 140 -15.12 -10.00 -4.57
C TYR A 140 -13.94 -9.01 -4.62
N PRO A 141 -13.55 -8.43 -3.46
CA PRO A 141 -12.39 -7.56 -3.37
C PRO A 141 -11.07 -8.31 -3.60
N ILE A 142 -9.98 -7.56 -3.72
CA ILE A 142 -8.66 -8.07 -4.15
C ILE A 142 -8.10 -9.22 -3.30
N ASP A 143 -8.38 -9.25 -2.00
CA ASP A 143 -7.97 -10.33 -1.08
C ASP A 143 -8.79 -11.61 -1.29
N VAL A 144 -10.08 -11.47 -1.58
CA VAL A 144 -10.93 -12.61 -1.96
C VAL A 144 -10.47 -13.17 -3.29
N LEU A 145 -10.23 -12.32 -4.29
CA LEU A 145 -9.75 -12.73 -5.61
C LEU A 145 -8.40 -13.45 -5.51
N HIS A 146 -7.48 -12.98 -4.64
CA HIS A 146 -6.22 -13.67 -4.37
C HIS A 146 -6.47 -15.09 -3.87
N SER A 147 -7.31 -15.23 -2.83
CA SER A 147 -7.65 -16.54 -2.28
C SER A 147 -8.23 -17.47 -3.34
N VAL A 148 -9.03 -16.97 -4.30
CA VAL A 148 -9.59 -17.78 -5.39
C VAL A 148 -8.49 -18.25 -6.35
N VAL A 149 -7.59 -17.35 -6.77
CA VAL A 149 -6.52 -17.68 -7.72
C VAL A 149 -5.55 -18.71 -7.12
N PHE A 150 -5.23 -18.57 -5.84
CA PHE A 150 -4.25 -19.43 -5.17
C PHE A 150 -4.88 -20.61 -4.39
N SER A 151 -6.19 -20.66 -4.15
CA SER A 151 -6.85 -21.84 -3.53
C SER A 151 -6.96 -23.05 -4.46
N SER A 152 -6.81 -22.85 -5.78
CA SER A 152 -6.88 -23.89 -6.80
C SER A 152 -5.60 -24.76 -6.84
N HIS A 153 -5.20 -25.31 -5.70
CA HIS A 153 -4.19 -26.36 -5.55
C HIS A 153 -4.74 -27.71 -6.03
N SER A 154 -5.38 -27.72 -7.20
CA SER A 154 -5.57 -28.98 -7.94
C SER A 154 -4.16 -29.52 -8.24
N LYS A 155 -3.91 -30.79 -7.92
CA LYS A 155 -2.60 -31.48 -7.87
C LYS A 155 -1.79 -31.52 -9.19
N GLY A 156 -2.04 -30.62 -10.14
CA GLY A 156 -1.33 -30.50 -11.41
C GLY A 156 -1.35 -29.10 -12.04
N ALA A 157 -1.87 -28.06 -11.37
CA ALA A 157 -1.75 -26.68 -11.88
C ALA A 157 -0.31 -26.17 -11.63
N SER A 158 0.41 -25.83 -12.70
CA SER A 158 1.72 -25.21 -12.59
C SER A 158 1.59 -23.84 -11.91
N SER A 159 2.40 -23.57 -10.89
CA SER A 159 2.42 -22.29 -10.16
C SER A 159 2.46 -21.07 -11.10
N GLY A 160 3.14 -21.18 -12.26
CA GLY A 160 3.17 -20.14 -13.28
C GLY A 160 1.80 -19.71 -13.84
N LYS A 161 0.81 -20.62 -13.96
CA LYS A 161 -0.52 -20.25 -14.43
C LYS A 161 -1.28 -19.38 -13.43
N ASN A 162 -1.10 -19.65 -12.14
CA ASN A 162 -1.72 -18.87 -11.07
C ASN A 162 -1.13 -17.47 -11.02
N VAL A 163 0.19 -17.34 -11.19
CA VAL A 163 0.87 -16.03 -11.29
C VAL A 163 0.31 -15.20 -12.45
N VAL A 164 0.22 -15.77 -13.67
CA VAL A 164 -0.35 -15.04 -14.82
C VAL A 164 -1.80 -14.62 -14.56
N THR A 165 -2.61 -15.52 -14.00
CA THR A 165 -4.01 -15.23 -13.68
C THR A 165 -4.12 -14.12 -12.63
N TRP A 166 -3.23 -14.11 -11.63
CA TRP A 166 -3.16 -13.07 -10.62
C TRP A 166 -2.76 -11.72 -11.21
N GLU A 167 -1.74 -11.68 -12.06
CA GLU A 167 -1.29 -10.45 -12.72
C GLU A 167 -2.40 -9.83 -13.58
N ASP A 168 -3.11 -10.66 -14.35
CA ASP A 168 -4.27 -10.24 -15.12
C ASP A 168 -5.40 -9.73 -14.23
N CYS A 169 -5.66 -10.41 -13.10
CA CYS A 169 -6.65 -10.00 -12.10
C CYS A 169 -6.31 -8.64 -11.51
N VAL A 170 -5.06 -8.43 -11.06
CA VAL A 170 -4.59 -7.14 -10.53
C VAL A 170 -4.73 -6.05 -11.59
N ARG A 171 -4.32 -6.30 -12.84
CA ARG A 171 -4.46 -5.35 -13.95
C ARG A 171 -5.91 -4.92 -14.15
N ASN A 172 -6.85 -5.86 -14.08
CA ASN A 172 -8.27 -5.58 -14.20
C ASN A 172 -8.78 -4.75 -13.01
N VAL A 173 -8.50 -5.18 -11.77
CA VAL A 173 -8.95 -4.48 -10.55
C VAL A 173 -8.44 -3.04 -10.54
N VAL A 174 -7.18 -2.79 -10.89
CA VAL A 174 -6.65 -1.42 -10.84
C VAL A 174 -7.10 -0.54 -12.02
N ALA A 175 -7.59 -1.13 -13.11
CA ALA A 175 -8.10 -0.40 -14.27
C ALA A 175 -9.55 0.11 -14.07
N VAL A 176 -10.29 -0.41 -13.08
CA VAL A 176 -11.71 -0.12 -12.87
C VAL A 176 -12.00 1.39 -12.80
N PRO A 177 -11.37 2.20 -11.93
CA PRO A 177 -11.75 3.61 -11.81
C PRO A 177 -11.54 4.40 -13.09
N ALA A 178 -10.41 4.18 -13.78
CA ALA A 178 -10.10 4.85 -15.04
C ALA A 178 -11.11 4.48 -16.14
N LYS A 179 -11.47 3.19 -16.24
CA LYS A 179 -12.45 2.70 -17.21
C LYS A 179 -13.85 3.28 -16.95
N VAL A 180 -14.26 3.35 -15.67
CA VAL A 180 -15.56 3.91 -15.27
C VAL A 180 -15.61 5.42 -15.51
N ALA A 181 -14.54 6.15 -15.16
CA ALA A 181 -14.43 7.58 -15.44
C ALA A 181 -14.52 7.89 -16.94
N ASN A 182 -13.80 7.12 -17.78
CA ASN A 182 -13.85 7.29 -19.23
C ASN A 182 -15.25 6.99 -19.80
N ALA A 183 -15.94 5.98 -19.28
CA ALA A 183 -17.27 5.59 -19.76
C ALA A 183 -18.38 6.57 -19.34
N THR A 184 -18.18 7.31 -18.25
CA THR A 184 -19.15 8.28 -17.74
C THR A 184 -18.94 9.68 -18.31
N GLU A 185 -17.83 9.93 -19.03
CA GLU A 185 -17.46 11.22 -19.64
C GLU A 185 -17.61 12.44 -18.71
N GLY A 186 -17.54 12.25 -17.39
CA GLY A 186 -17.81 13.30 -16.40
C GLY A 186 -19.27 13.81 -16.36
N LYS A 187 -20.21 13.14 -17.04
CA LYS A 187 -21.61 13.56 -17.19
C LYS A 187 -22.60 12.75 -16.36
N ARG A 188 -22.15 11.72 -15.62
CA ARG A 188 -23.00 10.78 -14.86
C ARG A 188 -22.52 10.63 -13.42
N ASP A 189 -23.46 10.35 -12.53
CA ASP A 189 -23.18 9.94 -11.15
C ASP A 189 -22.43 8.60 -11.16
N ILE A 190 -21.14 8.65 -10.86
CA ILE A 190 -20.31 7.46 -10.65
C ILE A 190 -20.75 6.86 -9.29
N PRO A 191 -21.04 5.55 -9.20
CA PRO A 191 -21.32 4.93 -7.91
C PRO A 191 -20.19 5.21 -6.93
N PRO A 192 -20.48 5.57 -5.66
CA PRO A 192 -19.47 6.03 -4.71
C PRO A 192 -18.38 4.97 -4.48
N GLU A 193 -18.71 3.68 -4.59
CA GLU A 193 -17.76 2.59 -4.47
C GLU A 193 -16.74 2.53 -5.61
N LEU A 194 -17.05 3.12 -6.76
CA LEU A 194 -16.21 3.15 -7.97
C LEU A 194 -15.50 4.49 -8.18
N GLU A 195 -15.79 5.49 -7.34
CA GLU A 195 -15.05 6.75 -7.32
C GLU A 195 -13.57 6.49 -7.01
N HIS A 196 -12.68 7.18 -7.72
CA HIS A 196 -11.24 6.91 -7.69
C HIS A 196 -10.65 6.84 -6.26
N GLY A 197 -10.89 7.85 -5.42
CA GLY A 197 -10.38 7.89 -4.05
C GLY A 197 -10.98 6.79 -3.17
N THR A 198 -12.31 6.69 -3.13
CA THR A 198 -13.04 5.69 -2.33
C THR A 198 -12.65 4.26 -2.72
N TYR A 199 -12.57 3.99 -4.03
CA TYR A 199 -12.19 2.70 -4.58
C TYR A 199 -10.79 2.29 -4.13
N PHE A 200 -9.78 3.13 -4.35
CA PHE A 200 -8.40 2.77 -3.99
C PHE A 200 -8.15 2.75 -2.48
N ASN A 201 -8.90 3.51 -1.68
CA ASN A 201 -8.88 3.38 -0.23
C ASN A 201 -9.41 2.00 0.20
N ASN A 202 -10.51 1.54 -0.40
CA ASN A 202 -11.02 0.18 -0.15
C ASN A 202 -10.01 -0.89 -0.63
N VAL A 203 -9.44 -0.76 -1.82
CA VAL A 203 -8.37 -1.67 -2.30
C VAL A 203 -7.19 -1.70 -1.34
N SER A 204 -6.82 -0.55 -0.74
CA SER A 204 -5.73 -0.48 0.23
C SER A 204 -6.06 -1.22 1.52
N VAL A 205 -7.26 -1.04 2.07
CA VAL A 205 -7.74 -1.80 3.24
C VAL A 205 -7.81 -3.30 2.95
N ARG A 206 -8.30 -3.70 1.78
CA ARG A 206 -8.39 -5.11 1.40
C ARG A 206 -7.01 -5.72 1.10
N CYS A 207 -6.09 -4.95 0.53
CA CYS A 207 -4.69 -5.36 0.38
C CYS A 207 -4.03 -5.59 1.75
N GLU A 208 -4.31 -4.73 2.73
CA GLU A 208 -3.85 -4.92 4.11
C GLU A 208 -4.46 -6.19 4.75
N CYS A 209 -5.76 -6.46 4.54
CA CYS A 209 -6.39 -7.74 4.93
C CYS A 209 -5.70 -8.95 4.29
N LEU A 210 -5.31 -8.87 3.02
CA LEU A 210 -4.55 -9.91 2.34
C LEU A 210 -3.18 -10.14 2.99
N ILE A 211 -2.46 -9.06 3.31
CA ILE A 211 -1.14 -9.17 3.98
C ILE A 211 -1.29 -9.88 5.33
N SER A 212 -2.33 -9.57 6.10
CA SER A 212 -2.57 -10.25 7.38
C SER A 212 -3.04 -11.69 7.24
N SER A 213 -3.83 -12.03 6.24
CA SER A 213 -4.25 -13.43 6.07
C SER A 213 -3.07 -14.32 5.67
N LEU A 214 -2.12 -13.77 4.91
CA LEU A 214 -0.91 -14.46 4.46
C LEU A 214 0.25 -14.40 5.46
N SER A 215 0.15 -13.61 6.54
CA SER A 215 1.23 -13.50 7.53
C SER A 215 1.50 -14.82 8.25
N ALA A 216 0.49 -15.68 8.38
CA ALA A 216 0.64 -17.02 8.96
C ALA A 216 1.35 -18.01 8.02
N SER A 217 1.34 -17.76 6.70
CA SER A 217 1.86 -18.65 5.66
C SER A 217 2.80 -17.91 4.71
N ARG A 218 3.99 -17.55 5.23
CA ARG A 218 5.02 -16.80 4.49
C ARG A 218 5.71 -17.65 3.42
N SER A 219 5.07 -17.80 2.26
CA SER A 219 5.66 -18.41 1.06
C SER A 219 6.23 -17.34 0.13
N ARG A 220 7.23 -17.71 -0.68
CA ARG A 220 7.80 -16.80 -1.71
C ARG A 220 6.74 -16.38 -2.74
N GLU A 221 5.82 -17.27 -3.08
CA GLU A 221 4.70 -17.00 -4.00
C GLU A 221 3.78 -15.92 -3.42
N ASN A 222 3.41 -16.04 -2.14
CA ASN A 222 2.58 -15.06 -1.43
C ASN A 222 3.25 -13.68 -1.40
N ILE A 223 4.54 -13.63 -1.03
CA ILE A 223 5.31 -12.37 -1.03
C ILE A 223 5.34 -11.76 -2.44
N SER A 224 5.66 -12.56 -3.47
CA SER A 224 5.73 -12.07 -4.86
C SER A 224 4.39 -11.55 -5.39
N SER A 225 3.28 -12.20 -4.99
CA SER A 225 1.93 -11.79 -5.40
C SER A 225 1.54 -10.44 -4.79
N ILE A 226 1.91 -10.20 -3.52
CA ILE A 226 1.67 -8.92 -2.84
C ILE A 226 2.59 -7.84 -3.39
N THR A 227 3.89 -8.11 -3.58
CA THR A 227 4.83 -7.10 -4.10
C THR A 227 4.45 -6.65 -5.51
N TYR A 228 3.94 -7.56 -6.34
CA TYR A 228 3.36 -7.20 -7.65
C TYR A 228 2.20 -6.20 -7.50
N LEU A 229 1.24 -6.49 -6.61
CA LEU A 229 0.10 -5.60 -6.36
C LEU A 229 0.57 -4.23 -5.85
N LEU A 230 1.45 -4.20 -4.84
CA LEU A 230 1.98 -2.95 -4.30
C LEU A 230 2.73 -2.14 -5.35
N ALA A 231 3.55 -2.78 -6.19
CA ALA A 231 4.23 -2.10 -7.29
C ALA A 231 3.24 -1.48 -8.29
N LYS A 232 2.11 -2.14 -8.59
CA LYS A 232 1.05 -1.56 -9.42
C LYS A 232 0.38 -0.36 -8.73
N LEU A 233 0.09 -0.45 -7.44
CA LEU A 233 -0.50 0.65 -6.67
C LEU A 233 0.44 1.86 -6.56
N VAL A 234 1.76 1.63 -6.44
CA VAL A 234 2.78 2.69 -6.52
C VAL A 234 2.72 3.40 -7.87
N ASN A 235 2.69 2.66 -8.97
CA ASN A 235 2.63 3.24 -10.32
C ASN A 235 1.35 4.04 -10.59
N LEU A 236 0.30 3.81 -9.82
CA LEU A 236 -0.97 4.53 -9.90
C LEU A 236 -1.04 5.74 -8.95
N GLY A 237 0.01 6.00 -8.17
CA GLY A 237 0.06 7.12 -7.24
C GLY A 237 -0.76 6.92 -5.96
N VAL A 238 -1.14 5.67 -5.63
CA VAL A 238 -1.87 5.36 -4.38
C VAL A 238 -0.97 5.56 -3.15
N PHE A 239 0.35 5.49 -3.33
CA PHE A 239 1.35 5.88 -2.33
C PHE A 239 1.72 7.37 -2.52
N SER A 240 0.82 8.25 -2.08
CA SER A 240 1.03 9.70 -2.17
C SER A 240 2.15 10.15 -1.23
N PRO A 241 3.07 11.02 -1.69
CA PRO A 241 4.12 11.59 -0.84
C PRO A 241 3.59 12.65 0.13
N PHE A 242 2.36 13.09 -0.03
CA PHE A 242 1.71 14.09 0.80
C PHE A 242 0.55 13.46 1.57
N ARG A 243 0.23 14.04 2.74
CA ARG A 243 -1.03 13.74 3.44
C ARG A 243 -2.21 13.93 2.50
N GLN A 244 -3.22 13.09 2.70
CA GLN A 244 -4.46 13.17 1.92
C GLN A 244 -5.10 14.55 2.11
N SER A 245 -5.08 15.34 1.04
CA SER A 245 -5.63 16.71 1.02
C SER A 245 -7.12 16.74 0.67
N SER A 246 -7.60 15.69 0.01
CA SER A 246 -8.98 15.57 -0.46
C SER A 246 -9.45 14.12 -0.44
N ARG A 247 -10.77 13.90 -0.30
CA ARG A 247 -11.37 12.56 -0.33
C ARG A 247 -11.15 11.83 -1.67
N SER A 248 -11.00 12.59 -2.76
CA SER A 248 -10.72 12.09 -4.10
C SER A 248 -9.29 11.58 -4.29
N GLN A 249 -8.34 12.02 -3.45
CA GLN A 249 -6.95 11.59 -3.52
C GLN A 249 -6.78 10.29 -2.70
N PRO A 250 -6.40 9.16 -3.33
CA PRO A 250 -6.18 7.93 -2.59
C PRO A 250 -4.88 8.00 -1.79
N SER A 251 -4.86 7.32 -0.64
CA SER A 251 -3.64 7.13 0.14
C SER A 251 -3.68 5.77 0.83
N PHE A 252 -2.73 4.91 0.47
CA PHE A 252 -2.65 3.54 1.01
C PHE A 252 -2.59 3.55 2.54
N PHE A 253 -1.64 4.30 3.10
CA PHE A 253 -1.40 4.33 4.54
C PHE A 253 -2.45 5.13 5.30
N ALA A 254 -3.01 6.21 4.73
CA ALA A 254 -4.12 6.92 5.38
C ALA A 254 -5.34 6.00 5.58
N ALA A 255 -5.62 5.12 4.60
CA ALA A 255 -6.73 4.19 4.68
C ALA A 255 -6.43 2.94 5.54
N SER A 256 -5.19 2.44 5.54
CA SER A 256 -4.84 1.15 6.13
C SER A 256 -4.14 1.22 7.49
N LEU A 257 -3.47 2.32 7.85
CA LEU A 257 -2.71 2.44 9.11
C LEU A 257 -3.53 2.14 10.37
N PRO A 258 -4.81 2.55 10.50
CA PRO A 258 -5.60 2.18 11.67
C PRO A 258 -5.68 0.66 11.88
N THR A 259 -5.87 -0.10 10.80
CA THR A 259 -5.94 -1.57 10.84
C THR A 259 -4.56 -2.18 11.09
N ILE A 260 -3.52 -1.65 10.45
CA ILE A 260 -2.12 -2.08 10.66
C ILE A 260 -1.75 -1.91 12.14
N GLY A 261 -2.02 -0.74 12.72
CA GLY A 261 -1.73 -0.45 14.12
C GLY A 261 -2.50 -1.34 15.10
N ALA A 262 -3.77 -1.62 14.81
CA ALA A 262 -4.57 -2.56 15.61
C ALA A 262 -3.98 -3.98 15.60
N ARG A 263 -3.55 -4.48 14.43
CA ARG A 263 -2.94 -5.81 14.29
C ARG A 263 -1.58 -5.90 14.94
N LEU A 264 -0.77 -4.85 14.82
CA LEU A 264 0.53 -4.77 15.47
C LEU A 264 0.47 -4.66 17.00
N SER A 265 -0.67 -4.20 17.52
CA SER A 265 -0.94 -4.18 18.96
C SER A 265 -1.46 -5.52 19.49
N SER A 266 -1.78 -6.48 18.61
CA SER A 266 -2.26 -7.81 19.00
C SER A 266 -1.12 -8.74 19.42
N SER A 267 -1.46 -9.82 20.15
CA SER A 267 -0.48 -10.81 20.65
C SER A 267 0.30 -11.51 19.53
N ASP A 268 -0.29 -11.64 18.35
CA ASP A 268 0.26 -12.40 17.21
C ASP A 268 1.02 -11.50 16.22
N SER A 269 1.47 -10.33 16.67
CA SER A 269 2.08 -9.29 15.84
C SER A 269 3.42 -9.67 15.20
N THR A 270 4.13 -10.69 15.69
CA THR A 270 5.46 -11.06 15.17
C THR A 270 5.42 -11.55 13.73
N SER A 271 4.51 -12.46 13.38
CA SER A 271 4.38 -12.98 12.02
C SER A 271 3.91 -11.90 11.05
N TYR A 272 3.02 -11.02 11.52
CA TYR A 272 2.51 -9.88 10.76
C TYR A 272 3.58 -8.80 10.51
N SER A 273 4.39 -8.49 11.52
CA SER A 273 5.56 -7.61 11.38
C SER A 273 6.59 -8.19 10.42
N ALA A 274 6.86 -9.49 10.52
CA ALA A 274 7.84 -10.16 9.66
C ALA A 274 7.44 -10.13 8.18
N ILE A 275 6.17 -10.39 7.85
CA ILE A 275 5.72 -10.35 6.45
C ILE A 275 5.83 -8.94 5.85
N TRP A 276 5.57 -7.87 6.61
CA TRP A 276 5.79 -6.49 6.14
C TRP A 276 7.24 -6.23 5.77
N SER A 277 8.17 -6.66 6.63
CA SER A 277 9.59 -6.61 6.37
C SER A 277 9.97 -7.38 5.09
N ASP A 278 9.45 -8.60 4.93
CA ASP A 278 9.72 -9.46 3.78
C ASP A 278 9.16 -8.84 2.47
N ILE A 279 7.99 -8.20 2.54
CA ILE A 279 7.38 -7.50 1.40
C ILE A 279 8.21 -6.29 0.99
N LEU A 280 8.60 -5.43 1.94
CA LEU A 280 9.32 -4.18 1.64
C LEU A 280 10.71 -4.45 1.05
N THR A 281 11.38 -5.49 1.54
CA THR A 281 12.68 -5.95 1.00
C THR A 281 12.55 -6.69 -0.34
N SER A 282 11.35 -7.12 -0.71
CA SER A 282 11.07 -7.82 -1.97
C SER A 282 10.45 -6.92 -3.05
N LEU A 283 10.37 -5.61 -2.82
CA LEU A 283 9.87 -4.68 -3.85
C LEU A 283 10.88 -4.59 -5.00
N PRO A 284 10.42 -4.60 -6.27
CA PRO A 284 11.30 -4.73 -7.43
C PRO A 284 12.14 -3.48 -7.74
N SER A 285 11.88 -2.36 -7.08
CA SER A 285 12.51 -1.07 -7.36
C SER A 285 12.71 -0.26 -6.09
N SER A 286 13.92 0.28 -5.92
CA SER A 286 14.23 1.24 -4.86
C SER A 286 13.38 2.51 -4.96
N LEU A 287 12.99 2.94 -6.16
CA LEU A 287 12.06 4.06 -6.34
C LEU A 287 10.67 3.71 -5.79
N ALA A 288 10.20 2.49 -6.02
CA ALA A 288 8.92 2.04 -5.49
C ALA A 288 8.96 1.96 -3.96
N LEU A 289 10.02 1.39 -3.40
CA LEU A 289 10.23 1.37 -1.95
C LEU A 289 10.29 2.79 -1.36
N ARG A 290 11.04 3.71 -1.97
CA ARG A 290 11.07 5.13 -1.54
C ARG A 290 9.69 5.79 -1.60
N SER A 291 8.88 5.49 -2.61
CA SER A 291 7.50 5.99 -2.71
C SER A 291 6.64 5.46 -1.56
N VAL A 292 6.72 4.16 -1.27
CA VAL A 292 6.03 3.52 -0.14
C VAL A 292 6.48 4.14 1.19
N LEU A 293 7.79 4.27 1.43
CA LEU A 293 8.32 4.86 2.66
C LEU A 293 7.94 6.34 2.81
N THR A 294 7.99 7.12 1.73
CA THR A 294 7.56 8.52 1.76
C THR A 294 6.09 8.64 2.14
N SER A 295 5.25 7.78 1.57
CA SER A 295 3.81 7.74 1.88
C SER A 295 3.53 7.27 3.32
N LEU A 296 4.32 6.31 3.83
CA LEU A 296 4.25 5.87 5.22
C LEU A 296 4.57 7.03 6.16
N PHE A 297 5.70 7.70 5.94
CA PHE A 297 6.16 8.78 6.81
C PHE A 297 5.22 9.97 6.78
N SER A 298 4.70 10.36 5.62
CA SER A 298 3.71 11.43 5.52
C SER A 298 2.37 11.09 6.19
N SER A 299 2.08 9.80 6.40
CA SER A 299 0.84 9.32 7.03
C SER A 299 0.97 9.10 8.54
N LEU A 300 2.16 9.23 9.14
CA LEU A 300 2.36 9.16 10.59
C LEU A 300 1.54 10.24 11.30
N THR A 301 1.34 10.14 12.61
CA THR A 301 0.61 11.19 13.34
C THR A 301 1.44 12.48 13.45
N ASP A 302 0.85 13.64 13.13
CA ASP A 302 1.53 14.93 13.33
C ASP A 302 1.77 15.20 14.81
N ILE A 303 2.95 15.74 15.12
CA ILE A 303 3.29 16.20 16.46
C ILE A 303 2.96 17.71 16.55
N PRO A 304 1.90 18.13 17.27
CA PRO A 304 1.35 19.49 17.17
C PRO A 304 2.34 20.57 17.55
N ILE A 305 3.15 20.32 18.58
CA ILE A 305 4.25 21.18 19.01
C ILE A 305 5.51 20.32 18.91
N ALA A 306 6.28 20.54 17.83
CA ALA A 306 7.35 19.63 17.43
C ALA A 306 8.37 19.36 18.54
N LEU A 307 8.65 20.35 19.39
CA LEU A 307 9.62 20.26 20.50
C LEU A 307 8.97 20.13 21.89
N ASP A 308 7.67 19.84 21.98
CA ASP A 308 7.00 19.71 23.27
C ASP A 308 7.58 18.53 24.09
N PRO A 309 8.11 18.80 25.30
CA PRO A 309 8.70 17.78 26.17
C PRO A 309 7.68 16.99 26.98
N THR A 310 6.37 17.29 26.90
CA THR A 310 5.35 16.61 27.71
C THR A 310 5.36 15.08 27.52
N ASN A 311 4.99 14.37 28.58
CA ASN A 311 4.90 12.89 28.55
C ASN A 311 3.91 12.40 27.49
N HIS A 312 2.84 13.17 27.23
CA HIS A 312 1.87 12.84 26.18
C HIS A 312 2.53 12.83 24.80
N THR A 313 3.21 13.92 24.44
CA THR A 313 3.92 14.03 23.16
C THR A 313 5.04 12.99 23.04
N ARG A 314 5.77 12.70 24.13
CA ARG A 314 6.78 11.63 24.15
C ARG A 314 6.17 10.24 23.91
N ALA A 315 4.99 9.97 24.48
CA ALA A 315 4.27 8.71 24.25
C ALA A 315 3.80 8.58 22.80
N LEU A 316 3.31 9.67 22.19
CA LEU A 316 2.97 9.69 20.76
C LEU A 316 4.18 9.41 19.88
N VAL A 317 5.30 10.10 20.08
CA VAL A 317 6.55 9.85 19.34
C VAL A 317 6.98 8.39 19.47
N LYS A 318 6.94 7.84 20.70
CA LYS A 318 7.31 6.43 20.95
C LYS A 318 6.35 5.46 20.23
N ARG A 319 5.06 5.75 20.20
CA ARG A 319 4.06 4.94 19.49
C ARG A 319 4.35 4.87 17.99
N GLU A 320 4.58 6.02 17.36
CA GLU A 320 4.90 6.08 15.93
C GLU A 320 6.26 5.42 15.63
N ALA A 321 7.24 5.58 16.52
CA ALA A 321 8.55 4.92 16.38
C ALA A 321 8.47 3.39 16.52
N LEU A 322 7.61 2.88 17.40
CA LEU A 322 7.33 1.44 17.53
C LEU A 322 6.65 0.90 16.28
N LEU A 323 5.70 1.65 15.71
CA LEU A 323 5.07 1.31 14.43
C LEU A 323 6.12 1.16 13.31
N LEU A 324 7.03 2.14 13.17
CA LEU A 324 8.12 2.05 12.20
C LEU A 324 9.02 0.85 12.46
N ARG A 325 9.36 0.57 13.72
CA ARG A 325 10.16 -0.60 14.09
C ARG A 325 9.51 -1.90 13.69
N GLN A 326 8.20 -2.02 13.88
CA GLN A 326 7.46 -3.23 13.54
C GLN A 326 7.27 -3.41 12.03
N LEU A 327 7.18 -2.33 11.26
CA LEU A 327 7.02 -2.43 9.80
C LEU A 327 8.35 -2.56 9.05
N LEU A 328 9.34 -1.73 9.42
CA LEU A 328 10.63 -1.62 8.73
C LEU A 328 11.71 -2.52 9.34
N GLY A 329 11.51 -2.94 10.59
CA GLY A 329 12.51 -3.63 11.39
C GLY A 329 13.48 -2.67 12.07
N ARG A 330 14.63 -3.22 12.46
CA ARG A 330 15.75 -2.47 13.03
C ARG A 330 16.59 -1.84 11.91
N LEU A 331 17.11 -0.65 12.15
CA LEU A 331 18.01 0.03 11.23
C LEU A 331 19.39 -0.64 11.28
N GLU A 332 19.69 -1.49 10.29
CA GLU A 332 20.94 -2.26 10.23
C GLU A 332 21.56 -2.16 8.84
N LYS A 333 22.90 -2.06 8.76
CA LYS A 333 23.64 -2.07 7.48
C LYS A 333 23.38 -3.33 6.62
N GLY A 334 22.98 -4.45 7.23
CA GLY A 334 22.66 -5.70 6.55
C GLY A 334 21.32 -5.71 5.81
N ARG A 335 20.40 -4.78 6.12
CA ARG A 335 19.13 -4.56 5.40
C ARG A 335 19.28 -3.40 4.41
N GLY A 336 20.31 -3.47 3.57
CA GLY A 336 20.82 -2.37 2.75
C GLY A 336 19.74 -1.56 2.06
N GLU A 337 18.85 -2.19 1.30
CA GLU A 337 17.87 -1.45 0.48
C GLU A 337 16.85 -0.64 1.30
N VAL A 338 16.36 -1.17 2.43
CA VAL A 338 15.41 -0.44 3.30
C VAL A 338 16.12 0.68 4.03
N SER A 339 17.33 0.43 4.55
CA SER A 339 18.14 1.45 5.22
C SER A 339 18.51 2.58 4.25
N GLU A 340 19.01 2.26 3.07
CA GLU A 340 19.38 3.23 2.03
C GLU A 340 18.17 4.02 1.53
N SER A 341 17.03 3.35 1.33
CA SER A 341 15.78 4.01 0.92
C SER A 341 15.24 4.91 2.02
N PHE A 342 15.35 4.49 3.28
CA PHE A 342 15.04 5.34 4.42
C PHE A 342 15.93 6.58 4.44
N SER A 343 17.26 6.44 4.39
CA SER A 343 18.19 7.59 4.40
C SER A 343 17.91 8.54 3.24
N ALA A 344 17.66 8.00 2.04
CA ALA A 344 17.29 8.82 0.88
C ALA A 344 15.99 9.62 1.08
N VAL A 345 14.97 9.03 1.72
CA VAL A 345 13.68 9.69 1.97
C VAL A 345 13.76 10.65 3.15
N ALA A 346 14.36 10.23 4.25
CA ALA A 346 14.46 10.99 5.48
C ALA A 346 15.38 12.21 5.32
N LEU A 347 16.45 12.13 4.52
CA LEU A 347 17.42 13.22 4.33
C LEU A 347 17.20 14.00 3.03
N GLY A 348 16.54 13.41 2.04
CA GLY A 348 16.31 14.02 0.73
C GLY A 348 15.10 14.97 0.66
N ARG A 349 14.27 15.02 1.71
CA ARG A 349 13.00 15.77 1.73
C ARG A 349 12.89 16.66 2.97
N GLU A 350 11.93 17.57 2.92
CA GLU A 350 11.57 18.42 4.06
C GLU A 350 10.54 17.72 4.91
N TRP A 351 10.92 17.46 6.16
CA TRP A 351 10.05 16.91 7.21
C TRP A 351 10.01 17.88 8.38
N SER A 352 9.06 17.69 9.30
CA SER A 352 9.02 18.48 10.54
C SER A 352 10.00 17.94 11.59
N GLU A 353 10.33 18.76 12.58
CA GLU A 353 11.13 18.34 13.73
C GLU A 353 10.42 17.23 14.54
N GLY A 354 9.09 17.14 14.43
CA GLY A 354 8.31 16.00 14.95
C GLY A 354 8.69 14.68 14.29
N HIS A 355 8.89 14.66 12.97
CA HIS A 355 9.40 13.47 12.26
C HIS A 355 10.82 13.13 12.69
N ALA A 356 11.68 14.14 12.89
CA ALA A 356 13.03 13.91 13.41
C ALA A 356 13.01 13.16 14.76
N ARG A 357 12.10 13.55 15.67
CA ARG A 357 11.90 12.83 16.94
C ARG A 357 11.46 11.38 16.75
N ILE A 358 10.54 11.12 15.82
CA ILE A 358 10.07 9.76 15.52
C ILE A 358 11.22 8.91 14.94
N PHE A 359 11.94 9.42 13.96
CA PHE A 359 13.04 8.71 13.31
C PHE A 359 14.18 8.39 14.27
N VAL A 360 14.59 9.35 15.11
CA VAL A 360 15.61 9.10 16.13
C VAL A 360 15.12 8.13 17.19
N CYS A 361 13.87 8.26 17.64
CA CYS A 361 13.31 7.31 18.61
C CYS A 361 13.25 5.88 18.05
N TRP A 362 12.93 5.73 16.77
CA TRP A 362 12.98 4.45 16.07
C TRP A 362 14.40 3.91 15.96
N ALA A 363 15.36 4.73 15.51
CA ALA A 363 16.77 4.36 15.41
C ALA A 363 17.40 4.03 16.77
N ALA A 364 16.95 4.67 17.85
CA ALA A 364 17.34 4.33 19.22
C ALA A 364 16.75 3.00 19.70
N GLY A 365 15.85 2.37 18.91
CA GLY A 365 15.23 1.09 19.20
C GLY A 365 13.79 1.19 19.72
N ALA A 366 13.27 2.38 20.02
CA ALA A 366 11.92 2.60 20.56
C ALA A 366 11.55 1.77 21.81
N GLU A 367 12.55 1.17 22.48
CA GLU A 367 12.40 0.36 23.69
C GLU A 367 12.66 1.18 24.95
N LYS A 368 12.15 0.72 26.08
CA LYS A 368 12.50 1.32 27.38
C LYS A 368 13.84 0.74 27.82
N ASP A 369 14.76 1.59 28.27
CA ASP A 369 16.01 1.22 28.93
C ASP A 369 17.04 0.44 28.06
N LYS A 370 16.81 0.35 26.75
CA LYS A 370 17.76 -0.19 25.78
C LYS A 370 17.89 0.77 24.60
N THR A 371 19.11 1.23 24.37
CA THR A 371 19.44 2.10 23.24
C THR A 371 20.23 1.31 22.20
N ASP A 372 19.77 1.36 20.96
CA ASP A 372 20.45 0.75 19.83
C ASP A 372 21.56 1.66 19.29
N GLU A 373 22.74 1.56 19.89
CA GLU A 373 23.89 2.40 19.52
C GLU A 373 24.35 2.20 18.07
N GLN A 374 24.18 1.00 17.51
CA GLN A 374 24.63 0.70 16.14
C GLN A 374 23.73 1.39 15.11
N ALA A 375 22.41 1.29 15.27
CA ALA A 375 21.45 2.00 14.44
C ALA A 375 21.62 3.52 14.55
N LEU A 376 21.82 4.05 15.75
CA LEU A 376 22.09 5.47 15.95
C LEU A 376 23.39 5.92 15.27
N LYS A 377 24.45 5.10 15.25
CA LYS A 377 25.69 5.41 14.54
C LYS A 377 25.49 5.47 13.02
N ILE A 378 24.66 4.58 12.47
CA ILE A 378 24.29 4.61 11.04
C ILE A 378 23.56 5.91 10.73
N LEU A 379 22.51 6.23 11.49
CA LEU A 379 21.75 7.47 11.32
C LEU A 379 22.64 8.71 11.49
N LEU A 380 23.50 8.73 12.51
CA LEU A 380 24.41 9.85 12.77
C LEU A 380 25.34 10.10 11.58
N SER A 381 25.94 9.04 11.01
CA SER A 381 26.81 9.16 9.85
C SER A 381 26.08 9.83 8.68
N ASP A 382 24.91 9.30 8.30
CA ASP A 382 24.16 9.80 7.14
C ASP A 382 23.69 11.25 7.36
N VAL A 383 23.27 11.58 8.59
CA VAL A 383 22.83 12.93 8.96
C VAL A 383 23.99 13.92 8.93
N VAL A 384 25.16 13.56 9.45
CA VAL A 384 26.36 14.41 9.44
C VAL A 384 26.82 14.64 8.00
N ASP A 385 26.83 13.61 7.16
CA ASP A 385 27.21 13.73 5.75
C ASP A 385 26.30 14.74 5.01
N MET A 386 24.99 14.69 5.24
CA MET A 386 24.05 15.65 4.66
C MET A 386 24.17 17.06 5.28
N TRP A 387 24.28 17.15 6.60
CA TRP A 387 24.29 18.42 7.34
C TRP A 387 25.57 19.23 7.07
N THR A 388 26.71 18.54 6.87
CA THR A 388 28.01 19.15 6.55
C THR A 388 28.20 19.45 5.06
N ASN A 389 27.28 19.04 4.19
CA ASN A 389 27.38 19.28 2.76
C ASN A 389 27.28 20.79 2.44
N PRO A 390 28.28 21.39 1.75
CA PRO A 390 28.29 22.82 1.46
C PRO A 390 27.10 23.28 0.61
N ASP A 391 26.59 22.43 -0.30
CA ASP A 391 25.42 22.75 -1.11
C ASP A 391 24.16 22.81 -0.25
N HIS A 392 24.06 21.93 0.76
CA HIS A 392 22.99 22.01 1.75
C HIS A 392 23.06 23.35 2.50
N VAL A 393 24.23 23.70 3.06
CA VAL A 393 24.42 24.93 3.85
C VAL A 393 24.10 26.19 3.06
N ARG A 394 24.41 26.21 1.75
CA ARG A 394 24.26 27.42 0.91
C ARG A 394 22.88 27.57 0.28
N HIS A 395 22.20 26.47 -0.02
CA HIS A 395 21.04 26.49 -0.94
C HIS A 395 19.76 25.90 -0.36
N SER A 396 19.79 25.33 0.85
CA SER A 396 18.59 24.75 1.44
C SER A 396 17.68 25.78 2.09
N LEU A 397 16.39 25.46 2.18
CA LEU A 397 15.43 26.27 2.93
C LEU A 397 15.69 26.18 4.43
N LEU A 398 15.27 27.22 5.16
CA LEU A 398 15.39 27.28 6.62
C LEU A 398 14.67 26.11 7.31
N SER A 399 13.50 25.70 6.80
CA SER A 399 12.77 24.50 7.27
C SER A 399 13.64 23.25 7.25
N ARG A 400 14.43 23.07 6.18
CA ARG A 400 15.34 21.94 6.02
C ARG A 400 16.51 22.02 6.99
N HIS A 401 17.06 23.21 7.24
CA HIS A 401 18.08 23.39 8.28
C HIS A 401 17.55 23.07 9.66
N HIS A 402 16.34 23.54 10.02
CA HIS A 402 15.72 23.21 11.30
C HIS A 402 15.54 21.70 11.47
N TYR A 403 15.01 21.02 10.45
CA TYR A 403 14.80 19.58 10.47
C TYR A 403 16.12 18.79 10.62
N LEU A 404 17.13 19.06 9.79
CA LEU A 404 18.40 18.32 9.84
C LEU A 404 19.19 18.62 11.12
N THR A 405 19.17 19.88 11.59
CA THR A 405 19.76 20.25 12.88
C THR A 405 19.05 19.54 14.03
N ALA A 406 17.72 19.52 14.05
CA ALA A 406 16.95 18.79 15.06
C ALA A 406 17.28 17.28 15.03
N LEU A 407 17.33 16.68 13.84
CA LEU A 407 17.67 15.28 13.64
C LEU A 407 19.07 14.95 14.17
N LEU A 408 20.07 15.79 13.87
CA LEU A 408 21.44 15.64 14.38
C LEU A 408 21.50 15.74 15.90
N LEU A 409 20.94 16.81 16.48
CA LEU A 409 20.97 17.05 17.92
C LEU A 409 20.24 15.97 18.71
N LEU A 410 19.07 15.52 18.22
CA LEU A 410 18.31 14.43 18.83
C LEU A 410 19.10 13.12 18.78
N THR A 411 19.75 12.83 17.66
CA THR A 411 20.61 11.65 17.51
C THR A 411 21.76 11.69 18.53
N LEU A 412 22.47 12.82 18.63
CA LEU A 412 23.54 13.03 19.60
C LEU A 412 23.05 12.91 21.05
N SER A 413 21.89 13.47 21.36
CA SER A 413 21.29 13.40 22.70
C SER A 413 20.96 11.96 23.13
N SER A 414 20.63 11.10 22.15
CA SER A 414 20.28 9.70 22.41
C SER A 414 21.47 8.86 22.87
N PHE A 415 22.71 9.28 22.54
CA PHE A 415 23.94 8.67 23.08
C PHE A 415 24.24 9.11 24.53
N ARG A 416 23.75 10.28 24.97
CA ARG A 416 24.03 10.80 26.32
C ARG A 416 23.23 10.09 27.43
N GLY A 417 22.12 9.43 27.08
CA GLY A 417 21.27 8.70 28.03
C GLY A 417 21.92 7.42 28.56
N THR A 418 22.91 6.87 27.84
CA THR A 418 23.76 5.77 28.30
C THR A 418 25.05 6.38 28.81
N HIS A 419 25.24 6.48 30.13
CA HIS A 419 26.41 7.09 30.81
C HIS A 419 27.80 6.50 30.43
N ILE A 420 27.90 5.69 29.38
CA ILE A 420 29.00 4.80 29.06
C ILE A 420 29.71 5.20 27.75
N ASN A 421 29.09 5.97 26.83
CA ASN A 421 29.66 6.13 25.48
C ASN A 421 29.54 7.53 24.86
N THR A 422 30.39 8.47 25.28
CA THR A 422 30.54 9.78 24.62
C THR A 422 31.40 9.75 23.35
N ALA A 423 31.96 8.59 22.99
CA ALA A 423 32.88 8.44 21.87
C ALA A 423 32.33 8.98 20.52
N PRO A 424 31.07 8.69 20.12
CA PRO A 424 30.55 9.20 18.84
C PRO A 424 30.49 10.73 18.75
N VAL A 425 30.24 11.40 19.88
CA VAL A 425 30.18 12.87 19.94
C VAL A 425 31.58 13.47 19.89
N TYR A 426 32.53 12.83 20.58
CA TYR A 426 33.93 13.21 20.54
C TYR A 426 34.54 13.04 19.14
N ASP A 427 34.28 11.92 18.48
CA ASP A 427 34.76 11.65 17.11
C ASP A 427 34.22 12.67 16.11
N LEU A 428 32.92 13.03 16.23
CA LEU A 428 32.32 14.08 15.40
C LEU A 428 33.03 15.44 15.60
N ALA A 429 33.34 15.81 16.84
CA ALA A 429 34.01 17.07 17.17
C ALA A 429 35.40 17.20 16.54
N LEU A 430 36.04 16.08 16.20
CA LEU A 430 37.36 16.03 15.54
C LEU A 430 37.27 15.87 14.02
N THR A 431 36.08 15.67 13.47
CA THR A 431 35.90 15.41 12.04
C THR A 431 36.12 16.70 11.23
N PRO A 432 37.05 16.71 10.24
CA PRO A 432 37.37 17.93 9.48
C PRO A 432 36.18 18.52 8.70
N SER A 433 35.32 17.67 8.12
CA SER A 433 34.10 18.12 7.41
C SER A 433 33.15 18.84 8.35
N PHE A 434 32.99 18.35 9.57
CA PHE A 434 32.18 19.00 10.61
C PHE A 434 32.74 20.38 10.97
N ILE A 435 34.03 20.49 11.27
CA ILE A 435 34.69 21.77 11.62
C ILE A 435 34.57 22.79 10.46
N SER A 436 34.77 22.34 9.22
CA SER A 436 34.61 23.18 8.03
C SER A 436 33.16 23.63 7.83
N ALA A 437 32.19 22.75 8.06
CA ALA A 437 30.78 23.08 7.99
C ALA A 437 30.39 24.14 9.03
N ILE A 438 30.88 24.06 10.27
CA ILE A 438 30.63 25.10 11.29
C ILE A 438 31.06 26.49 10.77
N SER A 439 32.25 26.58 10.17
CA SER A 439 32.76 27.83 9.60
C SER A 439 31.85 28.36 8.48
N THR A 440 31.32 27.44 7.66
CA THR A 440 30.38 27.77 6.58
C THR A 440 29.04 28.25 7.12
N TYR A 441 28.48 27.57 8.13
CA TYR A 441 27.25 27.99 8.79
C TYR A 441 27.38 29.35 9.47
N ILE A 442 28.47 29.60 10.21
CA ILE A 442 28.70 30.89 10.90
C ILE A 442 28.83 32.04 9.89
N SER A 443 29.37 31.77 8.70
CA SER A 443 29.52 32.76 7.63
C SER A 443 28.24 32.95 6.80
N HIS A 444 27.17 32.22 7.10
CA HIS A 444 25.92 32.29 6.34
C HIS A 444 25.23 33.65 6.50
N LEU A 445 24.60 34.16 5.44
CA LEU A 445 23.96 35.50 5.44
C LEU A 445 22.71 35.54 6.33
N ASP A 446 21.92 34.47 6.33
CA ASP A 446 20.74 34.32 7.20
C ASP A 446 21.15 33.98 8.64
N ALA A 447 20.73 34.83 9.59
CA ALA A 447 20.99 34.67 11.02
C ALA A 447 20.42 33.37 11.60
N SER A 448 19.27 32.91 11.12
CA SER A 448 18.60 31.71 11.61
C SER A 448 19.39 30.45 11.23
N VAL A 449 19.96 30.44 10.01
CA VAL A 449 20.87 29.38 9.56
C VAL A 449 22.18 29.42 10.35
N ARG A 450 22.75 30.60 10.64
CA ARG A 450 23.94 30.72 11.51
C ARG A 450 23.71 30.11 12.88
N ARG A 451 22.55 30.40 13.50
CA ARG A 451 22.15 29.88 14.82
C ARG A 451 22.07 28.36 14.84
N CYS A 452 21.61 27.73 13.76
CA CYS A 452 21.62 26.27 13.63
C CYS A 452 23.05 25.71 13.76
N GLY A 453 24.01 26.31 13.07
CA GLY A 453 25.42 25.91 13.15
C GLY A 453 26.03 26.15 14.54
N MET A 454 25.76 27.31 15.13
CA MET A 454 26.23 27.66 16.48
C MET A 454 25.69 26.67 17.53
N LEU A 455 24.38 26.35 17.50
CA LEU A 455 23.76 25.37 18.39
C LEU A 455 24.46 24.02 18.34
N VAL A 456 24.65 23.50 17.13
CA VAL A 456 25.27 22.19 16.93
C VAL A 456 26.72 22.20 17.40
N ALA A 457 27.47 23.26 17.11
CA ALA A 457 28.84 23.40 17.57
C ALA A 457 28.95 23.43 19.10
N GLU A 458 28.09 24.19 19.79
CA GLU A 458 28.06 24.23 21.26
C GLU A 458 27.70 22.87 21.85
N GLU A 459 26.67 22.21 21.32
CA GLU A 459 26.25 20.89 21.81
C GLU A 459 27.32 19.81 21.58
N VAL A 460 27.97 19.80 20.41
CA VAL A 460 29.04 18.85 20.11
C VAL A 460 30.27 19.13 20.98
N ALA A 461 30.67 20.40 21.14
CA ALA A 461 31.76 20.78 22.04
C ALA A 461 31.47 20.36 23.48
N ARG A 462 30.28 20.66 23.99
CA ARG A 462 29.85 20.29 25.34
C ARG A 462 29.85 18.78 25.54
N GLY A 463 29.34 18.03 24.56
CA GLY A 463 29.36 16.56 24.59
C GLY A 463 30.76 15.96 24.51
N ALA A 464 31.72 16.67 23.90
CA ALA A 464 33.14 16.32 23.86
C ALA A 464 33.93 16.83 25.08
N GLY A 465 33.27 17.43 26.09
CA GLY A 465 33.92 17.98 27.28
C GLY A 465 34.67 19.30 27.05
N LYS A 466 34.39 20.01 25.96
CA LYS A 466 34.95 21.33 25.65
C LYS A 466 33.94 22.43 25.96
N ASN A 467 34.44 23.57 26.41
CA ASN A 467 33.62 24.77 26.61
C ASN A 467 33.69 25.64 25.35
N LEU A 468 32.62 25.59 24.56
CA LEU A 468 32.36 26.52 23.47
C LEU A 468 31.00 27.17 23.74
N ASP A 469 30.96 28.49 23.74
CA ASP A 469 29.78 29.30 23.98
C ASP A 469 29.85 30.51 23.07
N PHE A 470 28.90 30.65 22.14
CA PHE A 470 28.82 31.79 21.24
C PHE A 470 28.10 32.99 21.88
N GLY A 471 27.52 32.85 23.07
CA GLY A 471 26.91 33.95 23.84
C GLY A 471 25.52 34.37 23.33
N ASP A 472 25.27 35.68 23.17
CA ASP A 472 23.99 36.20 22.67
C ASP A 472 23.83 35.92 21.17
N TRP A 473 23.02 34.91 20.84
CA TRP A 473 22.68 34.51 19.46
C TRP A 473 21.88 35.57 18.67
N GLU A 474 21.48 36.65 19.34
CA GLU A 474 20.76 37.81 18.79
C GLU A 474 21.70 38.88 18.21
N GLY A 475 23.03 38.77 18.40
CA GLY A 475 23.97 39.69 17.80
C GLY A 475 23.79 41.13 18.29
N THR A 476 24.01 41.38 19.58
CA THR A 476 24.34 42.74 20.07
C THR A 476 25.56 42.79 21.00
N SER A 477 26.21 41.66 21.31
CA SER A 477 27.32 41.62 22.26
C SER A 477 28.59 41.07 21.62
N LYS A 478 29.66 41.86 21.69
CA LYS A 478 31.04 41.51 21.28
C LYS A 478 31.45 40.15 21.84
N VAL A 479 32.00 39.29 20.97
CA VAL A 479 32.67 38.03 21.32
C VAL A 479 33.67 38.26 22.45
N LYS A 480 33.43 37.65 23.62
CA LYS A 480 34.45 37.46 24.65
C LYS A 480 35.10 36.10 24.43
N LEU A 481 36.28 36.09 23.81
CA LEU A 481 37.20 34.98 23.93
C LEU A 481 37.77 35.00 25.36
N GLY A 482 37.19 34.19 26.24
CA GLY A 482 37.77 33.91 27.55
C GLY A 482 39.01 33.04 27.39
N VAL A 483 40.19 33.66 27.44
CA VAL A 483 41.45 32.96 27.69
C VAL A 483 41.44 32.59 29.17
N GLY A 484 41.29 31.30 29.47
CA GLY A 484 41.51 30.77 30.81
C GLY A 484 43.01 30.68 31.08
N ASN A 485 43.43 31.29 32.19
CA ASN A 485 44.73 31.04 32.83
C ASN A 485 44.75 29.66 33.48
#